data_AF-A0A2E1D0Z7-F1
#
_entry.id   AF-A0A2E1D0Z7-F1
#
_cell.length_a   1.000
_cell.length_b   1.000
_cell.length_c   1.000
_cell.angle_alpha   90.00
_cell.angle_beta   90.00
_cell.angle_gamma   90.00
#
_symmetry.space_group_name_H-M   'P 1'
#
loop_
_entity.id
_entity.type
_entity.pdbx_description
1 polymer ?
#
loop_
_entity_poly.entity_id
_entity_poly.type
_entity_poly.pdbx_seq_one_letter_code
_entity_poly.pdbx_strand_id
1 'polypeptide(L)'
;MGKSNADDAIRFANELHNLLELEFEALKLQKLSEIESIQEKKIPLLEYLNADSIKANVQETDGEADWESFKSIISECKSAHRRNEILVNRRIESIKNALNTLTGENRDDELEMYDKLGKLAQKKNSKGILEA
;
A
#
# COMPACT_ATOMS: atom_id res chain seq x y z
N MET A 1 -32.21 23.05 11.91
CA MET A 1 -31.62 22.61 10.62
C MET A 1 -30.38 21.72 10.78
N GLY A 2 -29.73 21.63 11.95
CA GLY A 2 -28.50 20.83 12.14
C GLY A 2 -28.65 19.30 12.11
N LYS A 3 -29.76 18.73 12.63
CA LYS A 3 -29.93 17.26 12.72
C LYS A 3 -29.86 16.52 11.38
N SER A 4 -30.52 17.04 10.34
CA SER A 4 -30.52 16.40 9.01
C SER A 4 -29.11 16.31 8.40
N ASN A 5 -28.23 17.26 8.72
CA ASN A 5 -26.88 17.29 8.18
C ASN A 5 -25.97 16.26 8.87
N ALA A 6 -26.11 16.08 10.18
CA ALA A 6 -25.39 15.06 10.92
C ALA A 6 -25.83 13.65 10.51
N ASP A 7 -27.13 13.42 10.38
CA ASP A 7 -27.69 12.13 9.94
C ASP A 7 -27.21 11.73 8.53
N ASP A 8 -27.19 12.69 7.59
CA ASP A 8 -26.66 12.45 6.24
C ASP A 8 -25.15 12.14 6.29
N ALA A 9 -24.36 12.89 7.08
CA ALA A 9 -22.94 12.65 7.25
C ALA A 9 -22.65 11.26 7.84
N ILE A 10 -23.42 10.84 8.85
CA ILE A 10 -23.34 9.50 9.44
C ILE A 10 -23.68 8.44 8.38
N ARG A 11 -24.73 8.65 7.57
CA ARG A 11 -25.10 7.70 6.50
C ARG A 11 -23.96 7.53 5.49
N PHE A 12 -23.39 8.63 4.99
CA PHE A 12 -22.29 8.58 4.03
C PHE A 12 -21.01 7.99 4.64
N ALA A 13 -20.72 8.24 5.92
CA ALA A 13 -19.59 7.64 6.63
C ALA A 13 -19.75 6.12 6.77
N ASN A 14 -20.95 5.63 7.09
CA ASN A 14 -21.25 4.19 7.14
C ASN A 14 -21.16 3.53 5.77
N GLU A 15 -21.62 4.21 4.71
CA GLU A 15 -21.48 3.73 3.34
C GLU A 15 -20.01 3.59 2.95
N LEU A 16 -19.19 4.59 3.27
CA LEU A 16 -17.74 4.53 3.07
C LEU A 16 -17.12 3.37 3.84
N HIS A 17 -17.51 3.16 5.10
CA HIS A 17 -17.02 2.04 5.91
C HIS A 17 -17.31 0.69 5.24
N ASN A 18 -18.56 0.49 4.81
CA ASN A 18 -18.96 -0.73 4.10
C ASN A 18 -18.18 -0.95 2.81
N LEU A 19 -17.92 0.11 2.02
CA LEU A 19 -17.10 0.01 0.82
C LEU A 19 -15.65 -0.37 1.16
N LEU A 20 -15.09 0.12 2.26
CA LEU A 20 -13.73 -0.24 2.70
C LEU A 20 -13.63 -1.70 3.14
N GLU A 21 -14.66 -2.26 3.76
CA GLU A 21 -14.72 -3.70 4.10
C GLU A 21 -14.88 -4.57 2.84
N LEU A 22 -15.73 -4.16 1.90
CA LEU A 22 -15.85 -4.83 0.60
C LEU A 22 -14.54 -4.79 -0.19
N GLU A 23 -13.85 -3.64 -0.17
CA GLU A 23 -12.52 -3.47 -0.76
C GLU A 23 -11.52 -4.44 -0.12
N PHE A 24 -11.54 -4.60 1.20
CA PHE A 24 -10.65 -5.54 1.90
C PHE A 24 -10.85 -6.98 1.43
N GLU A 25 -12.10 -7.43 1.29
CA GLU A 25 -12.40 -8.78 0.79
C GLU A 25 -12.05 -8.94 -0.70
N ALA A 26 -12.36 -7.95 -1.53
CA ALA A 26 -11.99 -7.96 -2.95
C ALA A 26 -10.46 -7.98 -3.13
N LEU A 27 -9.73 -7.21 -2.29
CA LEU A 27 -8.28 -7.27 -2.20
C LEU A 27 -7.86 -8.69 -1.84
N LYS A 28 -8.32 -9.28 -0.74
CA LYS A 28 -7.96 -10.68 -0.38
C LYS A 28 -8.15 -11.66 -1.53
N LEU A 29 -9.26 -11.56 -2.25
CA LEU A 29 -9.62 -12.45 -3.37
C LEU A 29 -9.00 -12.07 -4.72
N GLN A 30 -8.17 -11.02 -4.79
CA GLN A 30 -7.51 -10.56 -6.03
C GLN A 30 -8.49 -10.15 -7.15
N LYS A 31 -9.67 -9.64 -6.78
CA LYS A 31 -10.71 -9.27 -7.74
C LYS A 31 -10.53 -7.83 -8.22
N LEU A 32 -9.66 -7.64 -9.22
CA LEU A 32 -9.27 -6.31 -9.71
C LEU A 32 -10.46 -5.47 -10.20
N SER A 33 -11.40 -6.05 -10.96
CA SER A 33 -12.57 -5.32 -11.45
C SER A 33 -13.51 -4.86 -10.34
N GLU A 34 -13.67 -5.66 -9.28
CA GLU A 34 -14.44 -5.27 -8.10
C GLU A 34 -13.74 -4.13 -7.35
N ILE A 35 -12.41 -4.17 -7.23
CA ILE A 35 -11.63 -3.09 -6.60
C ILE A 35 -11.78 -1.78 -7.39
N GLU A 36 -11.68 -1.80 -8.72
CA GLU A 36 -11.85 -0.61 -9.57
C GLU A 36 -13.24 0.00 -9.39
N SER A 37 -14.30 -0.82 -9.46
CA SER A 37 -15.67 -0.36 -9.23
C SER A 37 -15.85 0.23 -7.82
N ILE A 38 -15.18 -0.32 -6.81
CA ILE A 38 -15.22 0.23 -5.45
C ILE A 38 -14.48 1.57 -5.37
N GLN A 39 -13.35 1.76 -6.05
CA GLN A 39 -12.66 3.06 -6.07
C GLN A 39 -13.55 4.16 -6.65
N GLU A 40 -14.25 3.88 -7.76
CA GLU A 40 -15.17 4.85 -8.38
C GLU A 40 -16.27 5.29 -7.41
N LYS A 41 -16.83 4.35 -6.63
CA LYS A 41 -17.88 4.64 -5.64
C LYS A 41 -17.37 5.41 -4.42
N LYS A 42 -16.10 5.26 -4.04
CA LYS A 42 -15.52 5.97 -2.88
C LYS A 42 -15.34 7.47 -3.12
N ILE A 43 -15.07 7.87 -4.37
CA ILE A 43 -14.81 9.28 -4.73
C ILE A 43 -15.92 10.23 -4.26
N PRO A 44 -17.20 10.07 -4.67
CA PRO A 44 -18.25 11.00 -4.27
C PRO A 44 -18.51 11.02 -2.74
N LEU A 45 -18.31 9.89 -2.06
CA LEU A 45 -18.45 9.81 -0.60
C LEU A 45 -17.36 10.63 0.09
N LEU A 46 -16.11 10.50 -0.36
CA LEU A 46 -14.98 11.24 0.19
C LEU A 46 -15.09 12.74 -0.11
N GLU A 47 -15.57 13.12 -1.30
CA GLU A 47 -15.83 14.52 -1.63
C GLU A 47 -16.85 15.15 -0.69
N TYR A 48 -17.97 14.46 -0.45
CA TYR A 48 -18.99 14.92 0.49
C TYR A 48 -18.44 15.03 1.93
N LEU A 49 -17.76 13.98 2.42
CA LEU A 49 -17.23 13.94 3.79
C LEU A 49 -16.09 14.93 4.03
N ASN A 50 -15.39 15.34 2.97
CA ASN A 50 -14.31 16.32 3.02
C ASN A 50 -14.79 17.77 2.78
N ALA A 51 -16.09 17.98 2.56
CA ALA A 51 -16.65 19.32 2.37
C ALA A 51 -16.41 20.22 3.60
N ASP A 52 -16.11 21.49 3.36
CA ASP A 52 -15.81 22.45 4.44
C ASP A 52 -16.98 22.65 5.39
N SER A 53 -18.22 22.48 4.90
CA SER A 53 -19.41 22.48 5.74
C SER A 53 -19.37 21.37 6.79
N ILE A 54 -18.97 20.15 6.42
CA ILE A 54 -18.86 19.03 7.35
C ILE A 54 -17.75 19.29 8.36
N LYS A 55 -16.60 19.76 7.91
CA LYS A 55 -15.46 20.10 8.79
C LYS A 55 -15.84 21.17 9.81
N ALA A 56 -16.52 22.24 9.38
CA ALA A 56 -16.98 23.31 10.25
C ALA A 56 -17.94 22.77 11.32
N ASN A 57 -18.93 21.96 10.93
CA ASN A 57 -19.86 21.37 11.90
C ASN A 57 -19.12 20.50 12.92
N VAL A 58 -18.23 19.60 12.49
CA VAL A 58 -17.45 18.75 13.42
C VAL A 58 -16.63 19.56 14.44
N GLN A 59 -16.17 20.75 14.08
CA GLN A 59 -15.44 21.65 14.98
C GLN A 59 -16.35 22.45 15.91
N GLU A 60 -17.49 22.91 15.41
CA GLU A 60 -18.42 23.77 16.15
C GLU A 60 -19.33 23.00 17.11
N THR A 61 -19.61 21.72 16.83
CA THR A 61 -20.56 20.89 17.59
C THR A 61 -19.88 19.89 18.51
N ASP A 62 -18.79 20.31 19.16
CA ASP A 62 -18.03 19.43 20.07
C ASP A 62 -18.90 19.00 21.27
N GLY A 63 -19.07 17.69 21.46
CA GLY A 63 -19.93 17.11 22.49
C GLY A 63 -21.39 16.81 22.07
N GLU A 64 -21.80 17.09 20.82
CA GLU A 64 -23.08 16.60 20.30
C GLU A 64 -23.01 15.10 19.97
N ALA A 65 -23.95 14.31 20.49
CA ALA A 65 -23.93 12.85 20.37
C ALA A 65 -23.87 12.33 18.92
N ASP A 66 -24.58 12.99 18.01
CA ASP A 66 -24.62 12.59 16.58
C ASP A 66 -23.24 12.82 15.93
N TRP A 67 -22.58 13.95 16.22
CA TRP A 67 -21.25 14.25 15.68
C TRP A 67 -20.14 13.43 16.33
N GLU A 68 -20.28 13.04 17.60
CA GLU A 68 -19.39 12.04 18.22
C GLU A 68 -19.54 10.67 17.56
N SER A 69 -20.77 10.24 17.23
CA SER A 69 -21.00 9.00 16.48
C SER A 69 -20.34 9.06 15.10
N PHE A 70 -20.50 10.19 14.39
CA PHE A 70 -19.82 10.43 13.12
C PHE A 70 -18.29 10.33 13.24
N LYS A 71 -17.68 11.01 14.23
CA LYS A 71 -16.22 10.94 14.49
C LYS A 71 -15.77 9.50 14.73
N SER A 72 -16.55 8.71 15.47
CA SER A 72 -16.26 7.29 15.72
C SER A 72 -16.22 6.49 14.42
N ILE A 73 -17.23 6.65 13.56
CA ILE A 73 -17.30 5.93 12.27
C ILE A 73 -16.13 6.33 11.35
N ILE A 74 -15.75 7.62 11.31
CA ILE A 74 -14.60 8.07 10.52
C ILE A 74 -13.29 7.47 11.03
N SER A 75 -13.14 7.26 12.35
CA SER A 75 -11.99 6.57 12.94
C SER A 75 -11.93 5.10 12.48
N GLU A 76 -13.08 4.43 12.41
CA GLU A 76 -13.21 3.07 11.87
C GLU A 76 -12.87 3.02 10.39
N CYS A 77 -13.37 3.96 9.58
CA CYS A 77 -12.98 4.11 8.17
C CYS A 77 -11.47 4.28 8.00
N LYS A 78 -10.81 5.10 8.83
CA LYS A 78 -9.35 5.28 8.77
C LYS A 78 -8.62 3.97 9.07
N SER A 79 -9.11 3.22 10.05
CA SER A 79 -8.54 1.92 10.43
C SER A 79 -8.74 0.88 9.32
N ALA A 80 -9.94 0.81 8.73
CA ALA A 80 -10.26 -0.07 7.61
C ALA A 80 -9.38 0.25 6.39
N HIS A 81 -9.26 1.53 6.03
CA HIS A 81 -8.43 1.97 4.91
C HIS A 81 -6.94 1.64 5.13
N ARG A 82 -6.41 1.80 6.34
CA ARG A 82 -5.03 1.43 6.67
C ARG A 82 -4.77 -0.06 6.48
N ARG A 83 -5.74 -0.94 6.79
CA ARG A 83 -5.60 -2.39 6.53
C ARG A 83 -5.54 -2.67 5.02
N ASN A 84 -6.34 -1.98 4.23
CA ASN A 84 -6.33 -2.10 2.76
C ASN A 84 -4.97 -1.70 2.19
N GLU A 85 -4.43 -0.57 2.64
CA GLU A 85 -3.10 -0.08 2.25
C GLU A 85 -1.99 -1.10 2.56
N ILE A 86 -1.98 -1.66 3.78
CA ILE A 86 -1.00 -2.68 4.18
C ILE A 86 -1.07 -3.90 3.25
N LEU A 87 -2.28 -4.34 2.90
CA LEU A 87 -2.49 -5.51 2.05
C LEU A 87 -2.01 -5.26 0.61
N VAL A 88 -2.31 -4.08 0.06
CA VAL A 88 -1.83 -3.64 -1.27
C VAL A 88 -0.30 -3.58 -1.29
N ASN A 89 0.31 -2.91 -0.32
CA ASN A 89 1.76 -2.76 -0.26
C ASN A 89 2.47 -4.11 -0.16
N ARG A 90 2.01 -5.01 0.71
CA ARG A 90 2.59 -6.37 0.83
C ARG A 90 2.55 -7.13 -0.49
N ARG A 91 1.50 -6.95 -1.29
CA ARG A 91 1.37 -7.62 -2.59
C ARG A 91 2.30 -7.03 -3.63
N ILE A 92 2.41 -5.71 -3.68
CA ILE A 92 3.38 -5.04 -4.55
C ILE A 92 4.80 -5.52 -4.24
N GLU A 93 5.18 -5.58 -2.95
CA GLU A 93 6.49 -6.10 -2.55
C GLU A 93 6.68 -7.58 -2.94
N SER A 94 5.63 -8.41 -2.80
CA SER A 94 5.70 -9.82 -3.23
C SER A 94 5.91 -9.95 -4.75
N ILE A 95 5.23 -9.12 -5.54
CA ILE A 95 5.37 -9.10 -7.01
C ILE A 95 6.78 -8.61 -7.40
N LYS A 96 7.28 -7.54 -6.78
CA LYS A 96 8.65 -7.05 -7.01
C LYS A 96 9.68 -8.12 -6.69
N ASN A 97 9.55 -8.81 -5.55
CA ASN A 97 10.47 -9.88 -5.16
C ASN A 97 10.43 -11.06 -6.13
N ALA A 98 9.23 -11.45 -6.59
CA ALA A 98 9.08 -12.49 -7.61
C ALA A 98 9.74 -12.06 -8.94
N LEU A 99 9.55 -10.81 -9.37
CA LEU A 99 10.20 -10.28 -10.57
C LEU A 99 11.72 -10.27 -10.42
N ASN A 100 12.27 -9.77 -9.32
CA ASN A 100 13.72 -9.75 -9.06
C ASN A 100 14.33 -11.17 -9.09
N THR A 101 13.61 -12.15 -8.55
CA THR A 101 14.02 -13.57 -8.59
C THR A 101 14.04 -14.11 -10.02
N LEU A 102 13.08 -13.70 -10.87
CA LEU A 102 12.98 -14.13 -12.27
C LEU A 102 13.95 -13.39 -13.20
N THR A 103 14.21 -12.10 -12.96
CA THR A 103 15.08 -11.26 -13.80
C THR A 103 16.55 -11.44 -13.47
N GLY A 104 16.90 -12.12 -12.38
CA GLY A 104 18.26 -12.54 -12.09
C GLY A 104 19.21 -11.37 -11.88
N GLU A 105 18.76 -10.28 -11.24
CA GLU A 105 19.64 -9.18 -10.77
C GLU A 105 20.64 -9.60 -9.68
N ASN A 106 20.86 -10.92 -9.49
CA ASN A 106 21.99 -11.51 -8.80
C ASN A 106 23.04 -12.09 -9.78
N ARG A 107 23.15 -11.57 -11.01
CA ARG A 107 24.25 -11.94 -11.94
C ARG A 107 25.64 -11.47 -11.49
N ASP A 108 25.73 -10.69 -10.43
CA ASP A 108 27.02 -10.35 -9.81
C ASP A 108 27.54 -11.48 -8.89
N ASP A 109 26.66 -12.33 -8.32
CA ASP A 109 27.07 -13.46 -7.47
C ASP A 109 27.54 -14.69 -8.27
N GLU A 110 27.11 -14.84 -9.53
CA GLU A 110 27.60 -15.92 -10.40
C GLU A 110 29.06 -15.74 -10.83
N LEU A 111 29.57 -14.50 -10.89
CA LEU A 111 30.96 -14.23 -11.27
C LEU A 111 31.95 -14.56 -10.13
N GLU A 112 31.53 -14.44 -8.85
CA GLU A 112 32.38 -14.75 -7.70
C GLU A 112 32.49 -16.25 -7.37
N MET A 113 31.58 -17.09 -7.88
CA MET A 113 31.62 -18.54 -7.68
C MET A 113 32.48 -19.30 -8.69
N TYR A 114 32.89 -18.67 -9.81
CA TYR A 114 33.79 -19.29 -10.80
C TYR A 114 35.28 -19.08 -10.53
N ASP A 115 35.67 -18.18 -9.61
CA ASP A 115 37.10 -17.94 -9.29
C ASP A 115 37.63 -18.89 -8.18
N LYS A 116 36.74 -19.53 -7.42
CA LYS A 116 37.12 -20.36 -6.25
C LYS A 116 37.29 -21.85 -6.52
N LEU A 117 37.15 -22.32 -7.77
CA LEU A 117 37.30 -23.75 -8.14
C LEU A 117 38.38 -24.05 -9.19
N GLY A 118 39.37 -23.17 -9.28
CA GLY A 118 40.70 -23.56 -9.73
C GLY A 118 41.02 -23.20 -11.16
N LYS A 119 41.95 -22.25 -11.30
CA LYS A 119 43.05 -22.33 -12.26
C LYS A 119 44.23 -21.47 -11.81
N LEU A 120 45.26 -22.19 -11.42
CA LEU A 120 46.67 -21.83 -11.29
C LEU A 120 47.11 -20.65 -12.16
N ALA A 121 47.60 -19.57 -11.55
CA ALA A 121 48.66 -18.76 -12.16
C ALA A 121 49.99 -19.19 -11.54
N GLN A 122 50.55 -20.30 -12.04
CA GLN A 122 51.96 -20.60 -11.86
C GLN A 122 52.77 -19.44 -12.46
N LYS A 123 53.29 -18.56 -11.60
CA LYS A 123 54.28 -17.56 -11.99
C LYS A 123 55.63 -18.25 -12.14
N LYS A 124 55.84 -18.93 -13.26
CA LYS A 124 57.17 -19.25 -13.80
C LYS A 124 57.23 -18.74 -15.23
N ASN A 125 58.02 -17.70 -15.44
CA ASN A 125 58.87 -17.60 -16.62
C ASN A 125 60.11 -16.78 -16.28
N SER A 126 61.22 -17.50 -16.27
CA SER A 126 62.60 -17.09 -16.40
C SER A 126 62.84 -16.24 -17.66
N LYS A 127 63.65 -15.17 -17.55
CA LYS A 127 64.73 -14.84 -18.51
C LYS A 127 65.50 -13.60 -18.05
N GLY A 128 66.82 -13.74 -17.92
CA GLY A 128 67.71 -12.62 -17.70
C GLY A 128 69.07 -12.94 -17.07
N ILE A 129 69.73 -14.04 -17.46
CA ILE A 129 71.19 -14.13 -17.38
C ILE A 129 71.70 -14.11 -18.82
N LEU A 130 72.42 -13.06 -19.18
CA LEU A 130 73.35 -12.99 -20.31
C LEU A 130 74.62 -12.30 -19.79
N GLU A 131 75.74 -12.85 -20.22
CA GLU A 131 77.12 -12.72 -19.73
C GLU A 131 77.79 -11.37 -20.03
N ALA A 132 78.72 -10.94 -19.16
CA ALA A 132 80.14 -10.67 -19.45
C ALA A 132 80.81 -9.93 -18.28
#